data_AF-M1K7B5-F1
#
_entry.id   AF-M1K7B5-F1
#
_cell.length_a   1.000
_cell.length_b   1.000
_cell.length_c   1.000
_cell.angle_alpha   90.00
_cell.angle_beta   90.00
_cell.angle_gamma   90.00
#
_symmetry.space_group_name_H-M   'P 1'
#
loop_
_entity.id
_entity.type
_entity.pdbx_description
1 polymer ?
#
loop_
_entity_poly.entity_id
_entity_poly.type
_entity_poly.pdbx_seq_one_letter_code
_entity_poly.pdbx_strand_id
1 'polypeptide(L)'
;MLGLDTNKTVREGGKTCIYLNLPEDFIYDIDSIAVEYDENGQGVEIVNDLIPGFIKDNMKKFFRGDLREYIGFLEENLETFFKGEVPKMKEAEKSEQVVRPFELPRDYKFPVDRRSSMNISIEIERRYISIVSCESLNLQVGCNRCGRNLETSGPAECPGCRSRLEVKHIPSVDSEFLGFLGLRGCKLICFNPSKYQLSCDGCCMNYETNELGIGDTFRMKCYECLSSIFLRISSIKLIERKKEALTPGQPLPGKGTCKHYRKSYRWFRFPCCGSLYPCDICHDEESGHACQMANKMVCGLCSKEQGVNKECPCGMNLKRSTSFWEGGKGSRNKATMSRKDKKKYTK
;
A
#
# COMPACT_ATOMS: atom_id res chain seq x y z
N MET A 1 19.79 -28.80 21.57
CA MET A 1 19.48 -28.84 23.01
C MET A 1 20.59 -29.61 23.71
N LEU A 2 21.66 -28.92 24.11
CA LEU A 2 22.59 -29.37 25.14
C LEU A 2 22.54 -28.30 26.22
N GLY A 3 22.14 -28.68 27.44
CA GLY A 3 21.90 -27.74 28.54
C GLY A 3 23.14 -27.58 29.41
N LEU A 4 23.25 -26.43 30.08
CA LEU A 4 24.24 -26.19 31.15
C LEU A 4 24.18 -27.23 32.28
N ASP A 5 23.16 -28.08 32.31
CA ASP A 5 22.95 -29.12 33.33
C ASP A 5 23.98 -30.27 33.26
N THR A 6 24.77 -30.38 32.19
CA THR A 6 25.84 -31.40 32.04
C THR A 6 27.24 -30.89 32.38
N ASN A 7 27.45 -29.57 32.46
CA ASN A 7 28.76 -28.99 32.72
C ASN A 7 29.12 -28.99 34.21
N LYS A 8 30.35 -29.40 34.54
CA LYS A 8 30.88 -29.20 35.90
C LYS A 8 30.99 -27.70 36.18
N THR A 9 30.33 -27.23 37.24
CA THR A 9 30.29 -25.81 37.61
C THR A 9 30.79 -25.62 39.04
N VAL A 10 31.64 -24.63 39.27
CA VAL A 10 32.18 -24.26 40.59
C VAL A 10 31.89 -22.78 40.84
N ARG A 11 31.36 -22.45 42.02
CA ARG A 11 31.05 -21.06 42.40
C ARG A 11 31.93 -20.64 43.58
N GLU A 12 32.76 -19.62 43.37
CA GLU A 12 33.61 -19.05 44.42
C GLU A 12 33.59 -17.51 44.33
N GLY A 13 33.28 -16.84 45.44
CA GLY A 13 33.49 -15.39 45.58
C GLY A 13 32.76 -14.48 44.58
N GLY A 14 31.55 -14.85 44.12
CA GLY A 14 30.78 -14.05 43.14
C GLY A 14 31.16 -14.31 41.67
N LYS A 15 32.03 -15.28 41.42
CA LYS A 15 32.38 -15.78 40.10
C LYS A 15 31.87 -17.21 39.93
N THR A 16 31.37 -17.51 38.74
CA THR A 16 30.92 -18.84 38.35
C THR A 16 31.86 -19.41 37.29
N CYS A 17 32.60 -20.46 37.62
CA CYS A 17 33.49 -21.18 36.71
C CYS A 17 32.78 -22.40 36.13
N ILE A 18 32.61 -22.44 34.80
CA ILE A 18 31.95 -23.51 34.06
C ILE A 18 32.99 -24.25 33.23
N TYR A 19 33.17 -25.55 33.47
CA TYR A 19 34.08 -26.39 32.71
C TYR A 19 33.37 -26.90 31.44
N LEU A 20 34.00 -26.69 30.28
CA LEU A 20 33.51 -27.15 28.99
C LEU A 20 33.65 -28.68 28.88
N ASN A 21 32.69 -29.30 28.23
CA ASN A 21 32.74 -30.72 27.86
C ASN A 21 33.64 -30.86 26.62
N LEU A 22 34.76 -31.53 26.77
CA LEU A 22 35.69 -31.80 25.66
C LEU A 22 35.17 -33.01 24.84
N PRO A 23 35.24 -32.96 23.49
CA PRO A 23 34.93 -34.11 22.64
C PRO A 23 35.81 -35.31 22.96
N GLU A 24 35.30 -36.54 22.76
CA GLU A 24 36.08 -37.77 22.98
C GLU A 24 37.27 -37.89 22.01
N ASP A 25 37.18 -37.27 20.84
CA ASP A 25 38.18 -37.23 19.77
C ASP A 25 39.03 -35.95 19.79
N PHE A 26 39.08 -35.23 20.93
CA PHE A 26 39.84 -34.01 21.07
C PHE A 26 41.36 -34.26 21.03
N ILE A 27 42.00 -33.92 19.91
CA ILE A 27 43.41 -34.22 19.61
C ILE A 27 44.43 -33.27 20.26
N TYR A 28 44.00 -32.27 21.03
CA TYR A 28 44.88 -31.27 21.63
C TYR A 28 45.21 -31.64 23.08
N ASP A 29 46.46 -31.42 23.49
CA ASP A 29 46.99 -31.77 24.81
C ASP A 29 46.51 -30.77 25.89
N ILE A 30 45.20 -30.80 26.18
CA ILE A 30 44.53 -29.91 27.12
C ILE A 30 43.53 -30.72 27.95
N ASP A 31 43.77 -30.79 29.26
CA ASP A 31 42.96 -31.60 30.17
C ASP A 31 41.60 -31.00 30.51
N SER A 32 41.50 -29.67 30.54
CA SER A 32 40.24 -28.99 30.87
C SER A 32 40.24 -27.53 30.43
N ILE A 33 39.08 -27.04 30.00
CA ILE A 33 38.89 -25.62 29.65
C ILE A 33 37.76 -25.09 30.52
N ALA A 34 38.01 -24.02 31.26
CA ALA A 34 36.99 -23.38 32.08
C ALA A 34 36.67 -21.97 31.58
N VAL A 35 35.40 -21.60 31.66
CA VAL A 35 34.89 -20.25 31.45
C VAL A 35 34.52 -19.68 32.80
N GLU A 36 35.24 -18.66 33.23
CA GLU A 36 34.90 -17.89 34.43
C GLU A 36 33.94 -16.76 34.03
N TYR A 37 32.80 -16.68 34.71
CA TYR A 37 31.79 -15.65 34.52
C TYR A 37 31.67 -14.78 35.77
N ASP A 38 31.82 -13.47 35.62
CA ASP A 38 31.61 -12.49 36.69
C ASP A 38 30.15 -12.03 36.71
N GLU A 39 29.44 -12.38 37.77
CA GLU A 39 28.02 -12.06 37.95
C GLU A 39 27.77 -10.54 38.09
N ASN A 40 28.78 -9.75 38.50
CA ASN A 40 28.68 -8.30 38.67
C ASN A 40 29.04 -7.52 37.42
N GLY A 41 29.88 -8.09 36.54
CA GLY A 41 30.44 -7.42 35.37
C GLY A 41 29.87 -7.87 34.02
N GLN A 42 29.03 -8.92 33.98
CA GLN A 42 28.58 -9.57 32.75
C GLN A 42 29.74 -9.84 31.77
N GLY A 43 30.87 -10.31 32.30
CA GLY A 43 32.08 -10.59 31.54
C GLY A 43 32.46 -12.07 31.64
N VAL A 44 33.12 -12.59 30.61
CA VAL A 44 33.68 -13.95 30.61
C VAL A 44 35.19 -13.95 30.44
N GLU A 45 35.86 -14.83 31.17
CA GLU A 45 37.27 -15.15 31.03
C GLU A 45 37.48 -16.62 30.72
N ILE A 46 38.51 -16.95 29.93
CA ILE A 46 38.84 -18.33 29.58
C ILE A 46 40.07 -18.73 30.36
N VAL A 47 39.86 -19.68 31.27
CA VAL A 47 40.83 -20.15 32.24
C VAL A 47 41.43 -21.47 31.74
N ASN A 48 42.63 -21.37 31.17
CA ASN A 48 43.52 -22.49 30.87
C ASN A 48 44.90 -21.94 30.46
N ASP A 49 46.00 -22.36 31.09
CA ASP A 49 47.32 -21.79 30.84
C ASP A 49 47.98 -22.25 29.53
N LEU A 50 47.53 -23.38 28.98
CA LEU A 50 48.04 -23.98 27.75
C LEU A 50 47.42 -23.38 26.48
N ILE A 51 46.29 -22.68 26.59
CA ILE A 51 45.65 -22.00 25.45
C ILE A 51 46.38 -20.67 25.15
N PRO A 52 46.91 -20.48 23.93
CA PRO A 52 47.48 -19.20 23.51
C PRO A 52 46.51 -18.02 23.64
N GLY A 53 47.03 -16.85 24.01
CA GLY A 53 46.22 -15.64 24.25
C GLY A 53 45.30 -15.26 23.07
N PHE A 54 45.76 -15.41 21.83
CA PHE A 54 44.95 -15.07 20.66
C PHE A 54 43.72 -15.98 20.49
N ILE A 55 43.79 -17.25 20.91
CA ILE A 55 42.66 -18.19 20.90
C ILE A 55 41.67 -17.79 21.99
N LYS A 56 42.16 -17.47 23.19
CA LYS A 56 41.32 -16.95 24.28
C LYS A 56 40.58 -15.68 23.85
N ASP A 57 41.27 -14.74 23.21
CA ASP A 57 40.66 -13.51 22.72
C ASP A 57 39.63 -13.78 21.62
N ASN A 58 39.90 -14.73 20.73
CA ASN A 58 38.95 -15.13 19.70
C ASN A 58 37.69 -15.75 20.28
N MET A 59 37.82 -16.64 21.26
CA MET A 59 36.68 -17.24 21.96
C MET A 59 35.89 -16.17 22.75
N LYS A 60 36.56 -15.29 23.51
CA LYS A 60 35.92 -14.19 24.27
C LYS A 60 35.03 -13.29 23.40
N LYS A 61 35.41 -13.02 22.15
CA LYS A 61 34.63 -12.17 21.22
C LYS A 61 33.22 -12.67 20.93
N PHE A 62 32.92 -13.95 21.17
CA PHE A 62 31.62 -14.55 20.91
C PHE A 62 30.63 -14.43 22.07
N PHE A 63 31.05 -13.91 23.22
CA PHE A 63 30.13 -13.71 24.34
C PHE A 63 29.16 -12.55 24.07
N ARG A 64 27.86 -12.82 24.16
CA ARG A 64 26.76 -11.87 23.90
C ARG A 64 25.82 -11.66 25.10
N GLY A 65 26.21 -12.12 26.29
CA GLY A 65 25.43 -11.98 27.53
C GLY A 65 24.68 -13.23 27.95
N ASP A 66 24.32 -14.13 27.02
CA ASP A 66 23.77 -15.44 27.38
C ASP A 66 24.89 -16.45 27.61
N LEU A 67 25.12 -16.80 28.88
CA LEU A 67 26.15 -17.75 29.30
C LEU A 67 25.86 -19.17 28.81
N ARG A 68 24.58 -19.58 28.71
CA ARG A 68 24.21 -20.93 28.26
C ARG A 68 24.52 -21.12 26.79
N GLU A 69 24.08 -20.16 25.98
CA GLU A 69 24.32 -20.17 24.54
C GLU A 69 25.81 -20.09 24.22
N TYR A 70 26.54 -19.25 24.96
CA TYR A 70 27.99 -19.11 24.80
C TYR A 70 28.75 -20.42 25.09
N ILE A 71 28.44 -21.10 26.20
CA ILE A 71 29.09 -22.37 26.56
C ILE A 71 28.83 -23.43 25.48
N GLY A 72 27.58 -23.60 25.07
CA GLY A 72 27.23 -24.55 24.00
C GLY A 72 27.93 -24.22 22.68
N PHE A 73 28.00 -22.95 22.30
CA PHE A 73 28.71 -22.51 21.10
C PHE A 73 30.21 -22.82 21.17
N LEU A 74 30.86 -22.60 22.31
CA LEU A 74 32.27 -22.94 22.48
C LEU A 74 32.48 -24.44 22.30
N GLU A 75 31.71 -25.29 22.99
CA GLU A 75 31.81 -26.76 22.92
C GLU A 75 31.65 -27.28 21.49
N GLU A 76 30.67 -26.77 20.74
CA GLU A 76 30.44 -27.16 19.34
C GLU A 76 31.56 -26.72 18.39
N ASN A 77 32.37 -25.72 18.76
CA ASN A 77 33.35 -25.09 17.88
C ASN A 77 34.79 -25.17 18.39
N LEU A 78 35.07 -25.95 19.44
CA LEU A 78 36.41 -26.07 20.04
C LEU A 78 37.47 -26.40 18.99
N GLU A 79 37.25 -27.42 18.14
CA GLU A 79 38.21 -27.77 17.09
C GLU A 79 38.58 -26.60 16.17
N THR A 80 37.60 -25.78 15.80
CA THR A 80 37.79 -24.66 14.89
C THR A 80 38.65 -23.58 15.55
N PHE A 81 38.38 -23.29 16.83
CA PHE A 81 39.20 -22.36 17.61
C PHE A 81 40.66 -22.84 17.74
N PHE A 82 40.87 -24.13 17.99
CA PHE A 82 42.21 -24.69 18.15
C PHE A 82 42.98 -24.88 16.83
N LYS A 83 42.27 -24.92 15.69
CA LYS A 83 42.87 -24.78 14.35
C LYS A 83 43.33 -23.33 14.06
N GLY A 84 43.07 -22.38 14.97
CA GLY A 84 43.37 -20.96 14.79
C GLY A 84 42.39 -20.26 13.84
N GLU A 85 41.32 -20.95 13.43
CA GLU A 85 40.27 -20.41 12.58
C GLU A 85 39.17 -19.79 13.43
N VAL A 86 38.49 -18.80 12.87
CA VAL A 86 37.31 -18.21 13.51
C VAL A 86 36.10 -19.00 13.01
N PRO A 87 35.27 -19.60 13.88
CA PRO A 87 34.06 -20.27 13.45
C PRO A 87 33.24 -19.35 12.57
N LYS A 88 32.88 -19.83 11.38
CA LYS A 88 31.91 -19.13 10.55
C LYS A 88 30.64 -19.09 11.37
N MET A 89 30.26 -17.89 11.85
CA MET A 89 28.91 -17.71 12.34
C MET A 89 28.01 -18.26 11.23
N LYS A 90 27.22 -19.30 11.52
CA LYS A 90 25.94 -19.42 10.83
C LYS A 90 25.38 -18.02 10.95
N GLU A 91 25.21 -17.31 9.83
CA GLU A 91 24.61 -15.98 9.81
C GLU A 91 23.50 -16.05 10.84
N ALA A 92 23.70 -15.33 11.96
CA ALA A 92 22.85 -15.50 13.13
C ALA A 92 21.44 -15.55 12.58
N GLU A 93 20.75 -16.69 12.76
CA GLU A 93 19.35 -16.80 12.40
C GLU A 93 18.75 -15.52 12.94
N LYS A 94 18.36 -14.65 11.99
CA LYS A 94 18.11 -13.23 12.21
C LYS A 94 17.49 -13.13 13.58
N SER A 95 18.22 -12.55 14.54
CA SER A 95 17.73 -12.24 15.90
C SER A 95 16.25 -12.09 15.77
N GLU A 96 15.44 -13.04 16.29
CA GLU A 96 13.99 -13.09 15.99
C GLU A 96 13.53 -11.66 15.94
N GLN A 97 13.29 -11.14 14.72
CA GLN A 97 13.04 -9.72 14.59
C GLN A 97 11.84 -9.56 15.48
N VAL A 98 11.93 -8.76 16.54
CA VAL A 98 10.77 -8.38 17.30
C VAL A 98 9.95 -7.60 16.29
N VAL A 99 9.12 -8.30 15.52
CA VAL A 99 8.28 -7.73 14.47
C VAL A 99 7.26 -6.96 15.28
N ARG A 100 7.51 -5.67 15.44
CA ARG A 100 6.58 -4.81 16.16
C ARG A 100 5.25 -4.95 15.39
N PRO A 101 4.12 -5.17 16.08
CA PRO A 101 2.84 -5.35 15.41
C PRO A 101 2.62 -4.22 14.38
N PHE A 102 2.05 -4.54 13.22
CA PHE A 102 1.81 -3.56 12.16
C PHE A 102 3.06 -3.00 11.47
N GLU A 103 4.29 -3.26 11.92
CA GLU A 103 5.50 -2.74 11.27
C GLU A 103 5.74 -3.43 9.92
N LEU A 104 5.87 -2.64 8.86
CA LEU A 104 6.34 -3.14 7.56
C LEU A 104 7.88 -3.13 7.51
N PRO A 105 8.49 -4.00 6.68
CA PRO A 105 9.93 -3.97 6.46
C PRO A 105 10.44 -2.58 6.07
N ARG A 106 11.65 -2.22 6.53
CA ARG A 106 12.24 -0.90 6.24
C ARG A 106 12.46 -0.65 4.75
N ASP A 107 12.64 -1.71 3.97
CA ASP A 107 12.78 -1.70 2.51
C ASP A 107 11.45 -1.86 1.77
N TYR A 108 10.30 -1.82 2.46
CA TYR A 108 8.99 -1.87 1.86
C TYR A 108 8.81 -0.76 0.82
N LYS A 109 8.33 -1.14 -0.37
CA LYS A 109 8.11 -0.24 -1.49
C LYS A 109 6.63 -0.16 -1.79
N PHE A 110 6.08 1.03 -1.69
CA PHE A 110 4.70 1.25 -2.09
C PHE A 110 4.49 0.98 -3.57
N PRO A 111 3.35 0.37 -3.95
CA PRO A 111 3.02 0.15 -5.34
C PRO A 111 2.74 1.50 -6.02
N VAL A 112 3.38 1.73 -7.17
CA VAL A 112 3.16 2.92 -7.99
C VAL A 112 2.89 2.47 -9.42
N ASP A 113 1.65 2.64 -9.88
CA ASP A 113 1.31 2.45 -11.29
C ASP A 113 0.69 3.71 -11.88
N ARG A 114 1.34 4.24 -12.92
CA ARG A 114 0.88 5.41 -13.68
C ARG A 114 0.26 5.05 -15.03
N ARG A 115 0.26 3.77 -15.40
CA ARG A 115 -0.20 3.30 -16.73
C ARG A 115 -1.68 2.99 -16.73
N SER A 116 -2.18 2.42 -15.63
CA SER A 116 -3.59 2.06 -15.51
C SER A 116 -4.43 3.28 -15.13
N SER A 117 -5.55 3.46 -15.81
CA SER A 117 -6.56 4.43 -15.37
C SER A 117 -7.19 3.90 -14.08
N MET A 118 -6.84 4.52 -12.95
CA MET A 118 -7.37 4.16 -11.64
C MET A 118 -8.91 4.27 -11.63
N ASN A 119 -9.56 3.32 -10.98
CA ASN A 119 -11.03 3.24 -10.95
C ASN A 119 -11.58 2.81 -9.58
N ILE A 120 -10.74 2.74 -8.55
CA ILE A 120 -11.16 2.47 -7.18
C ILE A 120 -11.00 3.76 -6.39
N SER A 121 -12.06 4.55 -6.29
CA SER A 121 -12.02 5.80 -5.52
C SER A 121 -12.18 5.51 -4.04
N ILE A 122 -11.44 6.23 -3.21
CA ILE A 122 -11.48 6.14 -1.76
C ILE A 122 -11.62 7.53 -1.13
N GLU A 123 -12.44 7.60 -0.08
CA GLU A 123 -12.53 8.76 0.79
C GLU A 123 -12.01 8.34 2.17
N ILE A 124 -11.00 9.04 2.67
CA ILE A 124 -10.36 8.74 3.96
C ILE A 124 -10.22 9.97 4.83
N GLU A 125 -10.26 9.76 6.13
CA GLU A 125 -9.78 10.72 7.13
C GLU A 125 -8.47 10.22 7.71
N ARG A 126 -7.44 11.07 7.67
CA ARG A 126 -6.09 10.70 8.11
C ARG A 126 -5.44 11.79 8.96
N ARG A 127 -4.62 11.39 9.93
CA ARG A 127 -3.71 12.28 10.68
C ARG A 127 -2.35 11.61 10.83
N TYR A 128 -1.28 12.39 10.60
CA TYR A 128 0.11 11.93 10.66
C TYR A 128 0.44 10.75 9.71
N ILE A 129 -0.24 10.70 8.57
CA ILE A 129 -0.02 9.70 7.51
C ILE A 129 0.26 10.46 6.21
N SER A 130 1.36 10.16 5.53
CA SER A 130 1.71 10.77 4.25
C SER A 130 1.17 9.98 3.05
N ILE A 131 1.29 8.65 3.08
CA ILE A 131 0.90 7.73 2.02
C ILE A 131 -0.07 6.69 2.59
N VAL A 132 -1.09 6.31 1.79
CA VAL A 132 -1.95 5.14 2.02
C VAL A 132 -2.01 4.34 0.72
N SER A 133 -1.89 3.03 0.81
CA SER A 133 -2.14 2.08 -0.27
C SER A 133 -2.90 0.87 0.27
N CYS A 134 -3.45 0.08 -0.64
CA CYS A 134 -3.97 -1.24 -0.33
C CYS A 134 -3.38 -2.19 -1.36
N GLU A 135 -2.48 -3.10 -0.99
CA GLU A 135 -1.89 -4.04 -1.96
C GLU A 135 -2.89 -5.10 -2.44
N SER A 136 -3.72 -5.60 -1.53
CA SER A 136 -4.70 -6.65 -1.78
C SER A 136 -6.06 -6.25 -1.24
N LEU A 137 -7.05 -6.17 -2.12
CA LEU A 137 -8.43 -5.93 -1.74
C LEU A 137 -9.14 -7.25 -1.48
N ASN A 138 -9.81 -7.36 -0.34
CA ASN A 138 -10.78 -8.40 -0.09
C ASN A 138 -12.11 -7.97 -0.71
N LEU A 139 -12.63 -8.76 -1.65
CA LEU A 139 -13.83 -8.41 -2.40
C LEU A 139 -14.89 -9.49 -2.24
N GLN A 140 -16.16 -9.07 -2.23
CA GLN A 140 -17.27 -9.96 -2.50
C GLN A 140 -17.72 -9.78 -3.96
N VAL A 141 -17.73 -10.87 -4.72
CA VAL A 141 -18.07 -10.86 -6.15
C VAL A 141 -19.20 -11.85 -6.45
N GLY A 142 -20.08 -11.49 -7.39
CA GLY A 142 -21.13 -12.36 -7.90
C GLY A 142 -20.72 -12.99 -9.21
N CYS A 143 -20.83 -14.31 -9.34
CA CYS A 143 -20.60 -15.02 -10.60
C CYS A 143 -21.66 -14.63 -11.64
N ASN A 144 -21.26 -14.22 -12.85
CA ASN A 144 -22.20 -13.82 -13.89
C ASN A 144 -22.99 -15.01 -14.49
N ARG A 145 -22.49 -16.24 -14.34
CA ARG A 145 -23.11 -17.45 -14.90
C ARG A 145 -24.19 -18.04 -14.00
N CYS A 146 -23.92 -18.19 -12.70
CA CYS A 146 -24.86 -18.83 -11.76
C CYS A 146 -25.35 -17.90 -10.64
N GLY A 147 -24.88 -16.66 -10.57
CA GLY A 147 -25.29 -15.69 -9.56
C GLY A 147 -24.73 -15.92 -8.15
N ARG A 148 -23.95 -16.99 -7.93
CA ARG A 148 -23.36 -17.29 -6.61
C ARG A 148 -22.39 -16.19 -6.19
N ASN A 149 -22.43 -15.82 -4.90
CA ASN A 149 -21.50 -14.88 -4.29
C ASN A 149 -20.25 -15.60 -3.80
N LEU A 150 -19.09 -14.97 -3.96
CA LEU A 150 -17.79 -15.48 -3.52
C LEU A 150 -16.98 -14.35 -2.91
N GLU A 151 -16.15 -14.70 -1.94
CA GLU A 151 -15.10 -13.83 -1.43
C GLU A 151 -13.79 -14.16 -2.13
N THR A 152 -13.08 -13.14 -2.60
CA THR A 152 -11.79 -13.32 -3.27
C THR A 152 -11.00 -12.02 -3.30
N SER A 153 -9.67 -12.15 -3.32
CA SER A 153 -8.72 -11.05 -3.56
C SER A 153 -8.03 -11.14 -4.92
N GLY A 154 -8.38 -12.14 -5.74
CA GLY A 154 -7.71 -12.40 -7.01
C GLY A 154 -8.47 -13.36 -7.92
N PRO A 155 -7.83 -13.90 -8.96
CA PRO A 155 -8.47 -14.86 -9.86
C PRO A 155 -8.96 -16.09 -9.10
N ALA A 156 -10.19 -16.52 -9.40
CA ALA A 156 -10.83 -17.65 -8.72
C ALA A 156 -11.67 -18.48 -9.69
N GLU A 157 -12.09 -19.67 -9.26
CA GLU A 157 -13.05 -20.50 -9.98
C GLU A 157 -14.36 -20.57 -9.20
N CYS A 158 -15.50 -20.46 -9.90
CA CYS A 158 -16.80 -20.55 -9.24
C CYS A 158 -17.07 -21.99 -8.76
N PRO A 159 -17.30 -22.25 -7.45
CA PRO A 159 -17.56 -23.59 -6.94
C PRO A 159 -18.92 -24.16 -7.40
N GLY A 160 -19.79 -23.33 -7.98
CA GLY A 160 -21.10 -23.76 -8.46
C GLY A 160 -21.08 -24.23 -9.91
N CYS A 161 -20.54 -23.40 -10.82
CA CYS A 161 -20.61 -23.65 -12.25
C CYS A 161 -19.23 -23.79 -12.92
N ARG A 162 -18.16 -23.83 -12.12
CA ARG A 162 -16.76 -23.95 -12.55
C ARG A 162 -16.30 -22.88 -13.55
N SER A 163 -17.03 -21.76 -13.62
CA SER A 163 -16.64 -20.63 -14.46
C SER A 163 -15.41 -19.94 -13.87
N ARG A 164 -14.43 -19.63 -14.72
CA ARG A 164 -13.29 -18.79 -14.35
C ARG A 164 -13.75 -17.35 -14.05
N LEU A 165 -13.37 -16.84 -12.89
CA LEU A 165 -13.60 -15.47 -12.45
C LEU A 165 -12.24 -14.76 -12.48
N GLU A 166 -12.08 -13.78 -13.35
CA GLU A 166 -10.85 -12.99 -13.42
C GLU A 166 -11.06 -11.71 -12.60
N VAL A 167 -10.30 -11.60 -11.51
CA VAL A 167 -10.22 -10.41 -10.67
C VAL A 167 -8.78 -9.94 -10.69
N LYS A 168 -8.55 -8.75 -11.27
CA LYS A 168 -7.21 -8.17 -11.40
C LYS A 168 -7.17 -6.84 -10.67
N HIS A 169 -6.54 -6.84 -9.50
CA HIS A 169 -6.21 -5.63 -8.77
C HIS A 169 -4.79 -5.17 -9.14
N ILE A 170 -4.63 -3.90 -9.49
CA ILE A 170 -3.33 -3.24 -9.68
C ILE A 170 -3.30 -2.07 -8.69
N PRO A 171 -2.64 -2.23 -7.54
CA PRO A 171 -2.59 -1.20 -6.52
C PRO A 171 -1.73 -0.02 -6.99
N SER A 172 -2.05 1.17 -6.50
CA SER A 172 -1.21 2.36 -6.66
C SER A 172 -1.40 3.33 -5.51
N VAL A 173 -0.40 4.16 -5.26
CA VAL A 173 -0.51 5.31 -4.36
C VAL A 173 -1.13 6.50 -5.10
N ASP A 174 -2.23 7.01 -4.56
CA ASP A 174 -2.88 8.26 -4.95
C ASP A 174 -3.67 8.82 -3.74
N SER A 175 -4.03 10.10 -3.77
CA SER A 175 -4.82 10.72 -2.69
C SER A 175 -6.31 10.37 -2.73
N GLU A 176 -6.84 10.08 -3.92
CA GLU A 176 -8.27 9.83 -4.16
C GLU A 176 -8.55 8.39 -4.61
N PHE A 177 -7.51 7.62 -4.96
CA PHE A 177 -7.65 6.29 -5.55
C PHE A 177 -6.74 5.24 -4.91
N LEU A 178 -7.22 3.99 -4.85
CA LEU A 178 -6.42 2.82 -4.40
C LEU A 178 -5.75 2.06 -5.56
N GLY A 179 -6.11 2.38 -6.81
CA GLY A 179 -5.58 1.71 -8.00
C GLY A 179 -6.67 1.30 -8.98
N PHE A 180 -6.41 0.22 -9.71
CA PHE A 180 -7.27 -0.32 -10.74
C PHE A 180 -7.82 -1.71 -10.37
N LEU A 181 -9.12 -1.91 -10.56
CA LEU A 181 -9.80 -3.20 -10.47
C LEU A 181 -10.45 -3.56 -11.81
N GLY A 182 -10.00 -4.67 -12.39
CA GLY A 182 -10.61 -5.30 -13.55
C GLY A 182 -11.35 -6.58 -13.17
N LEU A 183 -12.59 -6.71 -13.62
CA LEU A 183 -13.44 -7.87 -13.38
C LEU A 183 -13.90 -8.48 -14.70
N ARG A 184 -13.80 -9.81 -14.83
CA ARG A 184 -14.35 -10.58 -15.95
C ARG A 184 -14.99 -11.86 -15.44
N GLY A 185 -16.17 -12.18 -15.96
CA GLY A 185 -16.95 -13.36 -15.51
C GLY A 185 -17.63 -13.19 -14.15
N CYS A 186 -17.43 -12.05 -13.48
CA CYS A 186 -18.07 -11.69 -12.23
C CYS A 186 -18.41 -10.19 -12.19
N LYS A 187 -19.23 -9.81 -11.21
CA LYS A 187 -19.57 -8.43 -10.85
C LYS A 187 -19.18 -8.16 -9.41
N LEU A 188 -18.75 -6.92 -9.10
CA LEU A 188 -18.50 -6.51 -7.73
C LEU A 188 -19.82 -6.44 -6.96
N ILE A 189 -19.84 -6.96 -5.73
CA ILE A 189 -20.95 -6.79 -4.79
C ILE A 189 -20.57 -5.74 -3.75
N CYS A 190 -19.43 -5.92 -3.08
CA CYS A 190 -18.89 -4.95 -2.14
C CYS A 190 -17.38 -5.14 -1.93
N PHE A 191 -16.78 -4.13 -1.31
CA PHE A 191 -15.44 -4.20 -0.74
C PHE A 191 -15.55 -4.72 0.69
N ASN A 192 -14.85 -5.81 0.99
CA ASN A 192 -14.74 -6.35 2.34
C ASN A 192 -13.59 -5.68 3.10
N PRO A 193 -13.55 -5.79 4.44
CA PRO A 193 -12.44 -5.31 5.24
C PRO A 193 -11.10 -5.78 4.68
N SER A 194 -10.21 -4.83 4.43
CA SER A 194 -8.90 -5.06 3.80
C SER A 194 -7.82 -4.43 4.65
N LYS A 195 -6.57 -4.88 4.48
CA LYS A 195 -5.42 -4.25 5.14
C LYS A 195 -4.88 -3.10 4.29
N TYR A 196 -4.45 -2.04 4.95
CA TYR A 196 -3.91 -0.85 4.31
C TYR A 196 -2.48 -0.63 4.74
N GLN A 197 -1.60 -0.35 3.79
CA GLN A 197 -0.23 0.02 4.05
C GLN A 197 -0.12 1.54 4.07
N LEU A 198 0.57 2.09 5.06
CA LEU A 198 0.65 3.52 5.29
C LEU A 198 2.06 3.94 5.70
N SER A 199 2.41 5.19 5.41
CA SER A 199 3.66 5.80 5.84
C SER A 199 3.38 6.90 6.87
N CYS A 200 4.12 6.90 7.98
CA CYS A 200 4.10 7.99 8.92
C CYS A 200 4.60 9.28 8.25
N ASP A 201 3.92 10.39 8.50
CA ASP A 201 4.28 11.71 7.95
C ASP A 201 5.56 12.29 8.59
N GLY A 202 5.81 11.98 9.86
CA GLY A 202 6.94 12.58 10.60
C GLY A 202 8.29 11.89 10.41
N CYS A 203 8.32 10.58 10.19
CA CYS A 203 9.56 9.80 10.12
C CYS A 203 9.62 8.83 8.92
N CYS A 204 8.58 8.79 8.09
CA CYS A 204 8.46 7.88 6.94
C CYS A 204 8.50 6.39 7.29
N MET A 205 8.29 6.02 8.56
CA MET A 205 8.16 4.62 8.95
C MET A 205 6.85 4.03 8.42
N ASN A 206 6.94 2.81 7.88
CA ASN A 206 5.84 2.14 7.20
C ASN A 206 5.12 1.15 8.11
N TYR A 207 3.80 1.12 8.00
CA TYR A 207 2.93 0.25 8.79
C TYR A 207 1.84 -0.40 7.92
N GLU A 208 1.35 -1.55 8.35
CA GLU A 208 0.17 -2.23 7.81
C GLU A 208 -0.92 -2.28 8.89
N THR A 209 -2.14 -1.85 8.56
CA THR A 209 -3.28 -1.91 9.49
C THR A 209 -3.76 -3.35 9.71
N ASN A 210 -4.56 -3.56 10.75
CA ASN A 210 -5.51 -4.68 10.74
C ASN A 210 -6.52 -4.52 9.59
N GLU A 211 -7.37 -5.52 9.37
CA GLU A 211 -8.46 -5.38 8.39
C GLU A 211 -9.40 -4.24 8.79
N LEU A 212 -9.59 -3.29 7.88
CA LEU A 212 -10.48 -2.14 8.04
C LEU A 212 -11.55 -2.18 6.95
N GLY A 213 -12.81 -2.22 7.38
CA GLY A 213 -13.96 -1.95 6.54
C GLY A 213 -14.29 -0.46 6.43
N ILE A 214 -15.37 -0.18 5.72
CA ILE A 214 -15.93 1.17 5.62
C ILE A 214 -16.52 1.56 6.99
N GLY A 215 -16.10 2.70 7.52
CA GLY A 215 -16.48 3.21 8.84
C GLY A 215 -15.49 2.88 9.96
N ASP A 216 -14.62 1.88 9.76
CA ASP A 216 -13.65 1.46 10.77
C ASP A 216 -12.51 2.46 10.93
N THR A 217 -11.90 2.47 12.11
CA THR A 217 -10.78 3.37 12.44
C THR A 217 -9.58 2.60 12.94
N PHE A 218 -8.41 2.94 12.42
CA PHE A 218 -7.11 2.49 12.90
C PHE A 218 -6.40 3.60 13.66
N ARG A 219 -5.80 3.24 14.79
CA ARG A 219 -5.05 4.15 15.66
C ARG A 219 -3.81 3.46 16.19
N MET A 220 -2.67 4.13 16.08
CA MET A 220 -1.45 3.69 16.75
C MET A 220 -0.54 4.87 17.06
N LYS A 221 0.45 4.63 17.92
CA LYS A 221 1.61 5.50 18.06
C LYS A 221 2.67 5.01 17.10
N CYS A 222 3.23 5.90 16.28
CA CYS A 222 4.40 5.59 15.49
C CYS A 222 5.53 5.12 16.43
N TYR A 223 6.15 3.99 16.11
CA TYR A 223 7.22 3.42 16.94
C TYR A 223 8.53 4.21 16.90
N GLU A 224 8.69 5.12 15.93
CA GLU A 224 9.90 5.93 15.79
C GLU A 224 9.72 7.33 16.38
N CYS A 225 8.69 8.08 15.94
CA CYS A 225 8.49 9.48 16.34
C CYS A 225 7.32 9.70 17.31
N LEU A 226 6.65 8.64 17.77
CA LEU A 226 5.52 8.68 18.70
C LEU A 226 4.30 9.50 18.24
N SER A 227 4.27 9.90 16.95
CA SER A 227 3.11 10.57 16.34
C SER A 227 1.87 9.70 16.42
N SER A 228 0.72 10.33 16.66
CA SER A 228 -0.56 9.64 16.79
C SER A 228 -1.16 9.38 15.41
N ILE A 229 -0.81 8.26 14.80
CA ILE A 229 -1.33 7.81 13.51
C ILE A 229 -2.82 7.51 13.66
N PHE A 230 -3.63 8.07 12.77
CA PHE A 230 -5.07 7.83 12.69
C PHE A 230 -5.49 7.68 11.22
N LEU A 231 -6.24 6.62 10.91
CA LEU A 231 -6.87 6.38 9.61
C LEU A 231 -8.33 5.96 9.82
N ARG A 232 -9.25 6.52 9.04
CA ARG A 232 -10.63 6.04 8.90
C ARG A 232 -10.98 5.96 7.43
N ILE A 233 -11.60 4.85 7.03
CA ILE A 233 -12.11 4.65 5.66
C ILE A 233 -13.55 5.13 5.62
N SER A 234 -13.84 6.24 4.96
CA SER A 234 -15.18 6.82 4.89
C SER A 234 -16.01 6.21 3.78
N SER A 235 -15.41 5.98 2.60
CA SER A 235 -16.08 5.29 1.49
C SER A 235 -15.07 4.69 0.51
N ILE A 236 -15.48 3.60 -0.17
CA ILE A 236 -14.76 3.01 -1.30
C ILE A 236 -15.78 2.76 -2.40
N LYS A 237 -15.48 3.19 -3.64
CA LYS A 237 -16.36 3.00 -4.79
C LYS A 237 -15.58 2.52 -6.01
N LEU A 238 -16.19 1.62 -6.77
CA LEU A 238 -15.72 1.26 -8.09
C LEU A 238 -16.33 2.22 -9.12
N ILE A 239 -15.48 2.95 -9.82
CA ILE A 239 -15.87 3.84 -10.90
C ILE A 239 -15.92 3.05 -12.21
N GLU A 240 -17.12 2.90 -12.74
CA GLU A 240 -17.31 2.23 -14.02
C GLU A 240 -17.12 3.22 -15.18
N ARG A 241 -16.23 2.85 -16.11
CA ARG A 241 -16.06 3.61 -17.35
C ARG A 241 -17.15 3.25 -18.34
N LYS A 242 -18.00 4.21 -18.69
CA LYS A 242 -18.95 4.11 -19.79
C LYS A 242 -18.17 4.15 -21.10
N LYS A 243 -17.99 2.99 -21.73
CA LYS A 243 -17.38 2.88 -23.05
C LYS A 243 -18.43 3.23 -24.11
N GLU A 244 -18.29 4.40 -24.68
CA GLU A 244 -19.08 4.80 -25.84
C GLU A 244 -18.29 4.53 -27.12
N ALA A 245 -18.90 3.82 -28.07
CA ALA A 245 -18.31 3.58 -29.37
C ALA A 245 -18.40 4.87 -30.20
N LEU A 246 -17.28 5.56 -30.32
CA LEU A 246 -17.16 6.71 -31.22
C LEU A 246 -16.79 6.22 -32.62
N THR A 247 -17.59 6.57 -33.62
CA THR A 247 -17.26 6.37 -35.03
C THR A 247 -16.83 7.70 -35.64
N PRO A 248 -15.52 7.91 -35.92
CA PRO A 248 -15.04 9.14 -36.54
C PRO A 248 -15.79 9.44 -37.84
N GLY A 249 -16.17 10.70 -38.03
CA GLY A 249 -16.96 11.17 -39.17
C GLY A 249 -18.48 11.16 -38.96
N GLN A 250 -18.99 10.45 -37.96
CA GLN A 250 -20.42 10.46 -37.61
C GLN A 250 -20.69 11.46 -36.47
N PRO A 251 -21.88 12.10 -36.44
CA PRO A 251 -22.28 12.97 -35.35
C PRO A 251 -22.64 12.16 -34.09
N LEU A 252 -22.39 12.75 -32.93
CA LEU A 252 -22.86 12.24 -31.65
C LEU A 252 -24.39 12.39 -31.53
N PRO A 253 -25.05 11.64 -30.62
CA PRO A 253 -26.44 11.88 -30.27
C PRO A 253 -26.69 13.36 -29.94
N GLY A 254 -27.74 13.94 -30.53
CA GLY A 254 -28.07 15.36 -30.35
C GLY A 254 -26.94 16.32 -30.78
N LYS A 255 -26.02 15.89 -31.65
CA LYS A 255 -24.81 16.63 -32.07
C LYS A 255 -23.92 17.04 -30.89
N GLY A 256 -23.97 16.30 -29.79
CA GLY A 256 -23.19 16.61 -28.59
C GLY A 256 -23.86 17.56 -27.60
N THR A 257 -25.10 18.01 -27.86
CA THR A 257 -25.84 18.93 -26.99
C THR A 257 -26.52 18.20 -25.82
N CYS A 258 -26.81 18.92 -24.74
CA CYS A 258 -27.63 18.42 -23.63
C CYS A 258 -28.63 19.46 -23.12
N LYS A 259 -29.49 19.04 -22.18
CA LYS A 259 -30.49 19.89 -21.53
C LYS A 259 -29.88 21.12 -20.84
N HIS A 260 -28.67 20.98 -20.29
CA HIS A 260 -27.93 22.03 -19.61
C HIS A 260 -27.28 23.01 -20.59
N TYR A 261 -26.50 22.49 -21.55
CA TYR A 261 -25.68 23.28 -22.47
C TYR A 261 -26.13 23.07 -23.92
N ARG A 262 -27.31 23.63 -24.25
CA ARG A 262 -27.93 23.52 -25.58
C ARG A 262 -27.10 24.11 -26.74
N LYS A 263 -26.07 24.90 -26.43
CA LYS A 263 -25.19 25.58 -27.40
C LYS A 263 -23.77 25.00 -27.43
N SER A 264 -23.53 23.93 -26.67
CA SER A 264 -22.27 23.19 -26.70
C SER A 264 -22.46 21.95 -27.57
N TYR A 265 -21.60 21.78 -28.57
CA TYR A 265 -21.58 20.61 -29.45
C TYR A 265 -20.38 19.72 -29.09
N ARG A 266 -20.14 19.53 -27.79
CA ARG A 266 -18.94 18.90 -27.25
C ARG A 266 -19.34 17.91 -26.19
N TRP A 267 -18.81 16.70 -26.28
CA TRP A 267 -18.71 15.81 -25.12
C TRP A 267 -17.32 15.93 -24.55
N PHE A 268 -17.18 15.78 -23.24
CA PHE A 268 -15.92 15.86 -22.53
C PHE A 268 -15.53 14.47 -22.05
N ARG A 269 -14.25 14.14 -22.18
CA ARG A 269 -13.70 12.93 -21.55
C ARG A 269 -13.21 13.32 -20.17
N PHE A 270 -13.93 12.88 -19.16
CA PHE A 270 -13.65 13.21 -17.77
C PHE A 270 -12.49 12.35 -17.25
N PRO A 271 -11.40 12.93 -16.72
CA PRO A 271 -10.25 12.18 -16.23
C PRO A 271 -10.57 11.23 -15.08
N CYS A 272 -11.54 11.58 -14.23
CA CYS A 272 -11.95 10.80 -13.06
C CYS A 272 -12.43 9.37 -13.40
N CYS A 273 -13.08 9.18 -14.55
CA CYS A 273 -13.67 7.89 -14.94
C CYS A 273 -13.33 7.47 -16.38
N GLY A 274 -12.81 8.38 -17.20
CA GLY A 274 -12.56 8.18 -18.63
C GLY A 274 -13.82 8.08 -19.48
N SER A 275 -15.01 8.27 -18.90
CA SER A 275 -16.31 8.30 -19.58
C SER A 275 -16.50 9.62 -20.34
N LEU A 276 -17.44 9.61 -21.28
CA LEU A 276 -17.80 10.76 -22.09
C LEU A 276 -19.17 11.28 -21.67
N TYR A 277 -19.27 12.59 -21.45
CA TYR A 277 -20.54 13.26 -21.15
C TYR A 277 -20.61 14.63 -21.81
N PRO A 278 -21.80 15.13 -22.18
CA PRO A 278 -21.96 16.45 -22.79
C PRO A 278 -21.57 17.63 -21.88
N CYS A 279 -21.65 17.44 -20.57
CA CYS A 279 -21.27 18.42 -19.57
C CYS A 279 -20.98 17.77 -18.22
N ASP A 280 -20.36 18.54 -17.32
CA ASP A 280 -20.14 18.27 -15.90
C ASP A 280 -21.44 17.87 -15.17
N ILE A 281 -22.53 18.61 -15.37
CA ILE A 281 -23.80 18.33 -14.68
C ILE A 281 -24.36 16.96 -15.12
N CYS A 282 -24.26 16.60 -16.40
CA CYS A 282 -24.72 15.30 -16.88
C CYS A 282 -23.82 14.16 -16.35
N HIS A 283 -22.52 14.41 -16.18
CA HIS A 283 -21.62 13.46 -15.53
C HIS A 283 -22.07 13.21 -14.09
N ASP A 284 -22.22 14.27 -13.29
CA ASP A 284 -22.50 14.13 -11.85
C ASP A 284 -23.88 13.49 -11.59
N GLU A 285 -24.86 13.72 -12.47
CA GLU A 285 -26.18 13.07 -12.42
C GLU A 285 -26.11 11.54 -12.67
N GLU A 286 -25.21 11.05 -13.52
CA GLU A 286 -25.16 9.63 -13.93
C GLU A 286 -24.04 8.82 -13.25
N SER A 287 -22.96 9.46 -12.79
CA SER A 287 -21.70 8.76 -12.47
C SER A 287 -21.50 8.42 -10.99
N GLY A 288 -22.35 8.93 -10.09
CA GLY A 288 -22.26 8.67 -8.64
C GLY A 288 -21.02 9.23 -7.94
N HIS A 289 -20.25 10.08 -8.63
CA HIS A 289 -19.07 10.82 -8.15
C HIS A 289 -18.96 12.16 -8.87
N ALA A 290 -18.23 13.10 -8.27
CA ALA A 290 -18.01 14.43 -8.84
C ALA A 290 -17.02 14.39 -10.00
N CYS A 291 -17.29 15.20 -11.03
CA CYS A 291 -16.42 15.33 -12.18
C CYS A 291 -15.09 16.04 -11.86
N GLN A 292 -14.01 15.57 -12.46
CA GLN A 292 -12.75 16.31 -12.54
C GLN A 292 -12.68 17.14 -13.82
N MET A 293 -11.92 18.24 -13.82
CA MET A 293 -11.82 19.10 -15.00
C MET A 293 -11.26 18.35 -16.22
N ALA A 294 -12.03 18.34 -17.31
CA ALA A 294 -11.67 17.62 -18.53
C ALA A 294 -10.70 18.40 -19.42
N ASN A 295 -9.60 17.73 -19.83
CA ASN A 295 -8.61 18.28 -20.76
C ASN A 295 -8.79 17.79 -22.21
N LYS A 296 -9.69 16.81 -22.42
CA LYS A 296 -10.03 16.24 -23.73
C LYS A 296 -11.53 16.39 -23.99
N MET A 297 -11.87 16.65 -25.24
CA MET A 297 -13.25 16.73 -25.73
C MET A 297 -13.42 15.95 -27.03
N VAL A 298 -14.65 15.56 -27.31
CA VAL A 298 -15.07 14.90 -28.54
C VAL A 298 -16.01 15.85 -29.27
N CYS A 299 -15.72 16.08 -30.54
CA CYS A 299 -16.55 16.88 -31.42
C CYS A 299 -17.91 16.20 -31.61
N GLY A 300 -18.99 16.89 -31.27
CA GLY A 300 -20.35 16.37 -31.40
C GLY A 300 -20.82 16.14 -32.84
N LEU A 301 -20.07 16.61 -33.83
CA LEU A 301 -20.47 16.56 -35.24
C LEU A 301 -19.69 15.54 -36.06
N CYS A 302 -18.44 15.24 -35.69
CA CYS A 302 -17.61 14.26 -36.40
C CYS A 302 -16.98 13.22 -35.46
N SER A 303 -17.35 13.21 -34.18
CA SER A 303 -16.86 12.28 -33.16
C SER A 303 -15.34 12.21 -33.01
N LYS A 304 -14.61 13.23 -33.47
CA LYS A 304 -13.15 13.34 -33.33
C LYS A 304 -12.79 13.78 -31.91
N GLU A 305 -11.97 12.98 -31.24
CA GLU A 305 -11.38 13.33 -29.94
C GLU A 305 -10.18 14.28 -30.11
N GLN A 306 -10.10 15.31 -29.29
CA GLN A 306 -9.09 16.36 -29.34
C GLN A 306 -8.95 17.08 -27.98
N GLY A 307 -7.92 17.93 -27.84
CA GLY A 307 -7.82 18.84 -26.69
C GLY A 307 -8.99 19.84 -26.66
N VAL A 308 -9.29 20.40 -25.49
CA VAL A 308 -10.38 21.38 -25.35
C VAL A 308 -10.08 22.63 -26.18
N ASN A 309 -10.91 22.89 -27.18
CA ASN A 309 -10.78 24.04 -28.07
C ASN A 309 -12.18 24.55 -28.49
N LYS A 310 -12.26 25.75 -29.07
CA LYS A 310 -13.50 26.30 -29.62
C LYS A 310 -13.85 25.67 -30.97
N GLU A 311 -12.84 25.30 -31.73
CA GLU A 311 -12.98 24.79 -33.09
C GLU A 311 -12.49 23.35 -33.20
N CYS A 312 -13.04 22.62 -34.16
CA CYS A 312 -12.58 21.29 -34.53
C CYS A 312 -11.85 21.33 -35.87
N PRO A 313 -10.82 20.49 -36.09
CA PRO A 313 -10.18 20.32 -37.38
C PRO A 313 -11.12 19.95 -38.53
N CYS A 314 -12.36 19.51 -38.26
CA CYS A 314 -13.39 19.36 -39.30
C CYS A 314 -13.98 20.70 -39.79
N GLY A 315 -13.47 21.85 -39.32
CA GLY A 315 -13.88 23.19 -39.74
C GLY A 315 -15.11 23.74 -39.00
N MET A 316 -15.66 23.00 -38.03
CA MET A 316 -16.85 23.42 -37.30
C MET A 316 -16.56 24.00 -35.93
N ASN A 317 -17.31 25.06 -35.59
CA ASN A 317 -17.23 25.72 -34.30
C ASN A 317 -18.11 25.00 -33.28
N LEU A 318 -17.49 24.53 -32.19
CA LEU A 318 -18.10 23.62 -31.22
C LEU A 318 -18.78 24.33 -30.05
N LYS A 319 -18.63 25.66 -29.99
CA LYS A 319 -19.27 26.52 -29.02
C LYS A 319 -19.70 27.81 -29.69
N ARG A 320 -20.97 28.18 -29.56
CA ARG A 320 -21.43 29.48 -30.03
C ARG A 320 -20.82 30.61 -29.18
N SER A 321 -20.23 31.62 -29.81
CA SER A 321 -19.75 32.82 -29.11
C SER A 321 -20.90 33.48 -28.36
N THR A 322 -20.76 33.62 -27.04
CA THR A 322 -21.71 34.32 -26.17
C THR A 322 -20.96 35.32 -25.31
N SER A 323 -21.59 36.48 -25.04
CA SER A 323 -21.07 37.48 -24.10
C SER A 323 -21.07 37.03 -22.62
N PHE A 324 -21.49 35.79 -22.36
CA PHE A 324 -21.62 35.19 -21.04
C PHE A 324 -20.83 33.89 -20.98
N TRP A 325 -20.38 33.53 -19.78
CA TRP A 325 -19.80 32.22 -19.50
C TRP A 325 -20.79 31.10 -19.86
N GLU A 326 -20.25 29.94 -20.19
CA GLU A 326 -21.03 28.80 -20.70
C GLU A 326 -21.99 28.27 -19.62
N GLY A 327 -23.26 28.07 -19.97
CA GLY A 327 -24.29 27.75 -18.98
C GLY A 327 -24.72 28.93 -18.10
N GLY A 328 -24.03 30.07 -18.16
CA GLY A 328 -24.43 31.29 -17.48
C GLY A 328 -25.76 31.79 -18.01
N LYS A 329 -26.77 31.88 -17.14
CA LYS A 329 -28.07 32.48 -17.46
C LYS A 329 -27.98 33.99 -17.74
N GLY A 330 -26.78 34.58 -17.64
CA GLY A 330 -26.55 36.02 -17.61
C GLY A 330 -27.11 36.62 -16.32
N SER A 331 -26.44 37.64 -15.77
CA SER A 331 -26.89 38.32 -14.54
C SER A 331 -28.09 39.26 -14.81
N ARG A 332 -29.10 38.81 -15.56
CA ARG A 332 -30.29 39.58 -15.89
C ARG A 332 -31.54 38.92 -15.34
N ASN A 333 -31.63 38.88 -14.02
CA ASN A 333 -32.88 38.60 -13.36
C ASN A 333 -33.74 39.88 -13.41
N LYS A 334 -34.85 39.88 -14.17
CA LYS A 334 -35.73 41.05 -14.31
C LYS A 334 -36.20 41.59 -12.94
N ALA A 335 -36.27 40.74 -11.91
CA ALA A 335 -36.62 41.15 -10.54
C ALA A 335 -35.56 42.08 -9.90
N THR A 336 -34.27 41.76 -10.05
CA THR A 336 -33.16 42.49 -9.41
C THR A 336 -32.53 43.56 -10.30
N MET A 337 -32.87 43.59 -11.60
CA MET A 337 -32.42 44.65 -12.50
C MET A 337 -32.89 46.03 -12.02
N SER A 338 -32.06 47.06 -12.19
CA SER A 338 -32.46 48.45 -11.90
C SER A 338 -33.69 48.83 -12.74
N ARG A 339 -34.61 49.60 -12.15
CA ARG A 339 -35.75 50.19 -12.86
C ARG A 339 -35.33 51.07 -14.04
N LYS A 340 -34.10 51.59 -14.02
CA LYS A 340 -33.55 52.44 -15.10
C LYS A 340 -32.87 51.65 -16.22
N ASP A 341 -32.72 50.34 -16.07
CA ASP A 341 -32.12 49.50 -17.11
C ASP A 341 -33.10 49.33 -18.27
N LYS A 342 -32.73 49.84 -19.46
CA LYS A 342 -33.54 49.79 -20.69
C LYS A 342 -33.94 48.35 -21.06
N LYS A 343 -33.20 47.34 -20.61
CA LYS A 343 -33.46 45.92 -20.87
C LYS A 343 -34.41 45.24 -19.88
N LYS A 344 -34.81 45.92 -18.79
CA LYS A 344 -35.70 45.34 -17.76
C LYS A 344 -37.12 45.08 -18.26
N TYR A 345 -37.66 46.03 -19.03
CA TYR A 345 -39.05 46.01 -19.52
C TYR A 345 -39.20 45.59 -20.97
N THR A 346 -38.11 45.35 -21.69
CA THR A 346 -38.15 44.80 -23.03
C THR A 346 -38.54 43.33 -22.96
N LYS A 347 -39.43 42.91 -23.88
CA LYS A 347 -40.03 41.57 -23.88
C LYS A 347 -38.98 40.50 -24.12
#